data_AF-A0A8S1J5J0-F1
#
_entry.id   AF-A0A8S1J5J0-F1
#
_cell.length_a   1.000
_cell.length_b   1.000
_cell.length_c   1.000
_cell.angle_alpha   90.00
_cell.angle_beta   90.00
_cell.angle_gamma   90.00
#
_symmetry.space_group_name_H-M   'P 1'
#
loop_
_entity.id
_entity.type
_entity.pdbx_description
1 polymer ?
#
loop_
_entity_poly.entity_id
_entity_poly.type
_entity_poly.pdbx_seq_one_letter_code
_entity_poly.pdbx_strand_id
1 'polypeptide(L)'
;MARCGAATLLLLCALALVADAGAKMVWDDLMYANTNNEKHQVLYSAHVVIDDEEIPTKFELLLRSGDEDPSGSGEVWGQQYDREGNKIFEINNVTFDRTDVLEISNDQDFTSILQVGSKLFTVAHFESKQPAATYLAELSQDAAGELSVIKFENMDWTEFEGIWVPCAGSVTPWQTHLGSEEFGPNARYISFETQEEWDALKQTSIGGIANTTEEFMRWYGKYPAEVDFAFIKENFNPYYYGYPWE
;
A
#
# COMPACT_ATOMS: atom_id res chain seq x y z
N MET A 1 -18.73 1.57 -14.45
CA MET A 1 -18.06 2.60 -13.64
C MET A 1 -16.57 2.36 -13.79
N ALA A 2 -15.83 3.33 -14.30
CA ALA A 2 -14.39 3.20 -14.48
C ALA A 2 -13.73 3.28 -13.09
N ARG A 3 -13.03 2.20 -12.69
CA ARG A 3 -12.27 2.14 -11.44
C ARG A 3 -10.97 2.92 -11.63
N CYS A 4 -10.71 3.88 -10.74
CA CYS A 4 -9.50 4.69 -10.73
C CYS A 4 -8.44 3.96 -9.89
N GLY A 5 -7.52 3.27 -10.54
CA GLY A 5 -6.36 2.66 -9.89
C GLY A 5 -5.19 3.64 -9.87
N ALA A 6 -4.55 3.85 -8.73
CA ALA A 6 -3.25 4.49 -8.68
C ALA A 6 -2.22 3.61 -9.38
N ALA A 7 -1.32 4.23 -10.13
CA ALA A 7 -0.17 3.56 -10.72
C ALA A 7 1.07 3.98 -9.93
N THR A 8 1.72 3.03 -9.25
CA THR A 8 2.96 3.28 -8.53
C THR A 8 4.11 3.48 -9.51
N LEU A 9 4.90 4.50 -9.26
CA LEU A 9 6.05 4.88 -10.08
C LEU A 9 7.31 4.20 -9.50
N LEU A 10 7.71 3.04 -10.04
CA LEU A 10 9.05 2.52 -9.80
C LEU A 10 9.99 3.04 -10.91
N LEU A 11 10.87 3.96 -10.55
CA LEU A 11 11.91 4.45 -11.44
C LEU A 11 13.12 3.49 -11.36
N LEU A 12 13.14 2.40 -12.13
CA LEU A 12 14.38 1.65 -12.37
C LEU A 12 15.06 2.20 -13.62
N CYS A 13 16.07 3.05 -13.41
CA CYS A 13 17.03 3.35 -14.46
C CYS A 13 18.04 2.20 -14.51
N ALA A 14 17.83 1.24 -15.41
CA ALA A 14 18.82 0.20 -15.71
C ALA A 14 19.92 0.75 -16.62
N LEU A 15 20.71 1.71 -16.12
CA LEU A 15 22.03 1.98 -16.67
C LEU A 15 23.04 1.99 -15.53
N ALA A 16 23.98 1.05 -15.58
CA ALA A 16 25.23 1.12 -14.83
C ALA A 16 26.12 2.23 -15.42
N LEU A 17 25.69 3.47 -15.27
CA LEU A 17 26.52 4.63 -15.51
C LEU A 17 27.15 5.02 -14.17
N VAL A 18 28.47 4.87 -14.09
CA VAL A 18 29.27 5.56 -13.08
C VAL A 18 29.20 7.04 -13.46
N ALA A 19 28.10 7.70 -13.10
CA ALA A 19 28.03 9.15 -13.15
C ALA A 19 29.06 9.66 -12.14
N ASP A 20 30.15 10.23 -12.65
CA ASP A 20 31.09 10.97 -11.84
C ASP A 20 30.31 12.08 -11.11
N ALA A 21 30.73 12.48 -9.91
CA ALA A 21 29.95 13.37 -9.04
C ALA A 21 29.73 14.79 -9.60
N GLY A 22 30.10 15.04 -10.86
CA GLY A 22 29.88 16.27 -11.63
C GLY A 22 29.11 16.11 -12.94
N ALA A 23 28.54 14.94 -13.25
CA ALA A 23 27.77 14.74 -14.47
C ALA A 23 26.52 15.63 -14.50
N LYS A 24 26.29 16.32 -15.62
CA LYS A 24 25.11 17.18 -15.80
C LYS A 24 23.97 16.34 -16.34
N MET A 25 22.91 16.19 -15.53
CA MET A 25 21.67 15.53 -15.96
C MET A 25 20.61 16.57 -16.31
N VAL A 26 20.03 16.47 -17.51
CA VAL A 26 18.91 17.31 -17.97
C VAL A 26 17.78 16.41 -18.42
N TRP A 27 16.58 16.64 -17.87
CA TRP A 27 15.37 15.88 -18.21
C TRP A 27 14.45 16.73 -19.08
N ASP A 28 13.68 16.08 -19.95
CA ASP A 28 12.57 16.74 -20.65
C ASP A 28 11.55 17.27 -19.63
N ASP A 29 11.14 18.52 -19.80
CA ASP A 29 10.07 19.12 -18.99
C ASP A 29 8.75 18.38 -19.22
N LEU A 30 8.07 18.05 -18.12
CA LEU A 30 6.70 17.54 -18.15
C LEU A 30 5.72 18.66 -17.83
N MET A 31 4.68 18.78 -18.66
CA MET A 31 3.57 19.68 -18.37
C MET A 31 2.73 19.12 -17.24
N TYR A 32 2.37 19.97 -16.28
CA TYR A 32 1.44 19.62 -15.22
C TYR A 32 0.08 19.22 -15.82
N ALA A 33 -0.53 18.17 -15.28
CA ALA A 33 -1.84 17.69 -15.72
C ALA A 33 -2.96 18.67 -15.33
N ASN A 34 -3.65 19.23 -16.32
CA ASN A 34 -4.70 20.24 -16.14
C ASN A 34 -6.11 19.67 -16.27
N THR A 35 -6.26 18.60 -17.03
CA THR A 35 -7.54 17.96 -17.30
C THR A 35 -7.67 16.65 -16.54
N ASN A 36 -8.90 16.19 -16.33
CA ASN A 36 -9.12 14.85 -15.78
C ASN A 36 -8.50 13.77 -16.66
N ASN A 37 -8.48 13.93 -17.99
CA ASN A 37 -7.85 12.94 -18.85
C ASN A 37 -6.35 12.84 -18.59
N GLU A 38 -5.65 13.98 -18.53
CA GLU A 38 -4.21 14.04 -18.25
C GLU A 38 -3.87 13.49 -16.86
N LYS A 39 -4.70 13.73 -15.85
CA LYS A 39 -4.51 13.19 -14.48
C LYS A 39 -4.59 11.67 -14.41
N HIS A 40 -5.16 11.01 -15.42
CA HIS A 40 -5.23 9.55 -15.51
C HIS A 40 -4.26 8.97 -16.55
N GLN A 41 -3.34 9.77 -17.09
CA GLN A 41 -2.24 9.28 -17.91
C GLN A 41 -0.98 9.15 -17.08
N VAL A 42 -0.16 8.15 -17.41
CA VAL A 42 1.21 8.11 -16.91
C VAL A 42 2.06 9.02 -17.81
N LEU A 43 2.61 10.07 -17.22
CA LEU A 43 3.55 10.97 -17.88
C LEU A 43 4.96 10.66 -17.39
N TYR A 44 5.90 10.52 -18.31
CA TYR A 44 7.31 10.31 -18.03
C TYR A 44 8.14 11.10 -19.05
N SER A 45 9.30 11.60 -18.64
CA SER A 45 10.26 12.19 -19.57
C SER A 45 10.76 11.08 -20.49
N ALA A 46 10.71 11.28 -21.81
CA ALA A 46 11.04 10.23 -22.78
C ALA A 46 12.56 10.06 -22.97
N HIS A 47 13.33 11.07 -22.58
CA HIS A 47 14.80 11.02 -22.60
C HIS A 47 15.38 11.75 -21.39
N VAL A 48 16.63 11.42 -21.08
CA VAL A 48 17.52 12.17 -20.20
C VAL A 48 18.82 12.44 -20.94
N VAL A 49 19.35 13.66 -20.83
CA VAL A 49 20.69 14.00 -21.34
C VAL A 49 21.68 13.91 -20.19
N ILE A 50 22.69 13.05 -20.32
CA ILE A 50 23.79 12.87 -19.36
C ILE A 50 25.09 13.16 -20.10
N ASP A 51 25.83 14.19 -19.68
CA ASP A 51 27.12 14.60 -20.30
C ASP A 51 27.03 14.75 -21.84
N ASP A 52 25.97 15.43 -22.29
CA ASP A 52 25.63 15.69 -23.69
C ASP A 52 25.21 14.45 -24.51
N GLU A 53 25.06 13.28 -23.89
CA GLU A 53 24.47 12.08 -24.50
C GLU A 53 22.99 11.94 -24.15
N GLU A 54 22.14 11.83 -25.18
CA GLU A 54 20.70 11.60 -25.03
C GLU A 54 20.42 10.10 -24.84
N ILE A 55 19.83 9.76 -23.70
CA ILE A 55 19.50 8.39 -23.30
C ILE A 55 17.97 8.26 -23.26
N PRO A 56 17.37 7.34 -24.05
CA PRO A 56 15.94 7.12 -24.00
C PRO A 56 15.52 6.49 -22.68
N THR A 57 14.37 6.91 -22.18
CA THR A 57 13.75 6.40 -20.96
C THR A 57 12.37 5.83 -21.28
N LYS A 58 11.90 4.94 -20.42
CA LYS A 58 10.60 4.29 -20.56
C LYS A 58 9.94 4.14 -19.20
N PHE A 59 8.62 4.16 -19.21
CA PHE A 59 7.82 3.72 -18.07
C PHE A 59 7.29 2.32 -18.37
N GLU A 60 7.49 1.40 -17.44
CA GLU A 60 6.95 0.04 -17.50
C GLU A 60 6.06 -0.20 -16.28
N LEU A 61 4.85 -0.68 -16.52
CA LEU A 61 3.94 -1.07 -15.44
C LEU A 61 4.33 -2.47 -14.97
N LEU A 62 4.78 -2.58 -13.72
CA LEU A 62 5.10 -3.87 -13.11
C LEU A 62 3.85 -4.59 -12.59
N LEU A 63 3.05 -3.89 -11.76
CA LEU A 63 1.79 -4.35 -11.17
C LEU A 63 0.85 -3.17 -10.96
N ARG A 64 -0.45 -3.46 -10.95
CA ARG A 64 -1.53 -2.56 -10.54
C ARG A 64 -2.48 -3.27 -9.59
N SER A 65 -3.05 -2.53 -8.65
CA SER A 65 -4.14 -3.02 -7.80
C SER A 65 -5.24 -3.67 -8.63
N GLY A 66 -5.59 -4.91 -8.27
CA GLY A 66 -6.57 -5.71 -9.00
C GLY A 66 -5.98 -6.66 -10.04
N ASP A 67 -4.68 -6.60 -10.33
CA ASP A 67 -4.01 -7.61 -11.15
C ASP A 67 -4.04 -8.97 -10.44
N GLU A 68 -4.30 -10.03 -11.20
CA GLU A 68 -4.28 -11.41 -10.71
C GLU A 68 -2.85 -11.95 -10.65
N ASP A 69 -2.57 -12.81 -9.67
CA ASP A 69 -1.27 -13.43 -9.53
C ASP A 69 -0.90 -14.28 -10.77
N PRO A 70 0.24 -13.98 -11.44
CA PRO A 70 0.65 -14.68 -12.66
C PRO A 70 0.84 -16.19 -12.49
N SER A 71 1.08 -16.67 -11.26
CA SER A 71 1.23 -18.10 -10.99
C SER A 71 -0.09 -18.88 -10.98
N GLY A 72 -1.22 -18.17 -10.97
CA GLY A 72 -2.56 -18.76 -10.94
C GLY A 72 -3.02 -19.17 -9.53
N SER A 73 -2.45 -18.58 -8.47
CA SER A 73 -2.84 -18.85 -7.08
C SER A 73 -4.26 -18.38 -6.73
N GLY A 74 -4.78 -17.40 -7.47
CA GLY A 74 -6.05 -16.72 -7.17
C GLY A 74 -5.92 -15.50 -6.25
N GLU A 75 -4.68 -15.15 -5.88
CA GLU A 75 -4.34 -13.88 -5.25
C GLU A 75 -4.56 -12.70 -6.20
N VAL A 76 -4.90 -11.55 -5.63
CA VAL A 76 -5.18 -10.30 -6.35
C VAL A 76 -4.40 -9.18 -5.69
N TRP A 77 -3.56 -8.46 -6.45
CA TRP A 77 -2.69 -7.42 -5.90
C TRP A 77 -3.49 -6.32 -5.22
N GLY A 78 -3.21 -6.04 -3.94
CA GLY A 78 -3.93 -5.07 -3.13
C GLY A 78 -5.23 -5.58 -2.48
N GLN A 79 -5.62 -6.84 -2.66
CA GLN A 79 -6.72 -7.44 -1.90
C GLN A 79 -6.38 -7.47 -0.41
N GLN A 80 -7.34 -7.10 0.43
CA GLN A 80 -7.20 -7.14 1.89
C GLN A 80 -7.85 -8.40 2.47
N TYR A 81 -7.32 -8.88 3.59
CA TYR A 81 -7.75 -10.12 4.25
C TYR A 81 -8.01 -9.90 5.74
N ASP A 82 -8.97 -10.64 6.28
CA ASP A 82 -9.18 -10.72 7.73
C ASP A 82 -8.21 -11.71 8.38
N ARG A 83 -8.23 -11.79 9.72
CA ARG A 83 -7.33 -12.65 10.49
C ARG A 83 -7.52 -14.15 10.24
N GLU A 84 -8.66 -14.54 9.68
CA GLU A 84 -8.96 -15.92 9.28
C GLU A 84 -8.58 -16.20 7.82
N GLY A 85 -8.03 -15.21 7.11
CA GLY A 85 -7.63 -15.32 5.70
C GLY A 85 -8.79 -15.18 4.71
N ASN A 86 -9.95 -14.65 5.13
CA ASN A 86 -11.04 -14.36 4.22
C ASN A 86 -10.84 -13.00 3.56
N LYS A 87 -11.26 -12.89 2.29
CA LYS A 87 -11.23 -11.62 1.55
C LYS A 87 -12.16 -10.59 2.19
N ILE A 88 -11.66 -9.37 2.33
CA ILE A 88 -12.42 -8.22 2.82
C ILE A 88 -13.19 -7.55 1.67
N PHE A 89 -14.37 -7.02 2.00
CA PHE A 89 -15.29 -6.35 1.08
C PHE A 89 -15.38 -4.85 1.40
N GLU A 90 -15.77 -4.06 0.41
CA GLU A 90 -15.99 -2.63 0.56
C GLU A 90 -17.13 -2.36 1.55
N ILE A 91 -17.07 -1.19 2.20
CA ILE A 91 -18.09 -0.68 3.12
C ILE A 91 -19.02 0.29 2.37
N ASN A 92 -20.32 0.18 2.63
CA ASN A 92 -21.28 1.16 2.15
C ASN A 92 -21.06 2.50 2.89
N ASN A 93 -20.66 3.55 2.16
CA ASN A 93 -20.34 4.86 2.77
C ASN A 93 -21.54 5.61 3.39
N VAL A 94 -22.76 5.05 3.31
CA VAL A 94 -23.98 5.63 3.90
C VAL A 94 -24.47 4.78 5.07
N THR A 95 -24.56 3.46 4.89
CA THR A 95 -25.11 2.57 5.92
C THR A 95 -24.06 1.92 6.79
N PHE A 96 -22.79 1.97 6.35
CA PHE A 96 -21.64 1.34 7.00
C PHE A 96 -21.69 -0.20 7.05
N ASP A 97 -22.59 -0.80 6.29
CA ASP A 97 -22.68 -2.25 6.12
C ASP A 97 -21.62 -2.77 5.14
N ARG A 98 -21.35 -4.08 5.23
CA ARG A 98 -20.63 -4.84 4.21
C ARG A 98 -21.35 -4.77 2.85
N THR A 99 -20.58 -4.62 1.77
CA THR A 99 -21.07 -4.82 0.39
C THR A 99 -20.68 -6.19 -0.18
N ASP A 100 -21.09 -6.48 -1.41
CA ASP A 100 -20.67 -7.65 -2.19
C ASP A 100 -19.45 -7.40 -3.09
N VAL A 101 -18.86 -6.20 -3.01
CA VAL A 101 -17.68 -5.80 -3.78
C VAL A 101 -16.43 -6.06 -2.95
N LEU A 102 -15.44 -6.73 -3.54
CA LEU A 102 -14.13 -6.94 -2.89
C LEU A 102 -13.40 -5.61 -2.68
N GLU A 103 -12.86 -5.41 -1.48
CA GLU A 103 -11.97 -4.30 -1.17
C GLU A 103 -10.60 -4.60 -1.78
N ILE A 104 -10.21 -3.79 -2.75
CA ILE A 104 -8.90 -3.85 -3.39
C ILE A 104 -8.28 -2.47 -3.20
N SER A 105 -7.27 -2.39 -2.34
CA SER A 105 -6.56 -1.15 -2.06
C SER A 105 -5.89 -0.61 -3.31
N ASN A 106 -6.10 0.66 -3.58
CA ASN A 106 -5.38 1.45 -4.57
C ASN A 106 -4.42 2.47 -3.93
N ASP A 107 -4.19 2.38 -2.62
CA ASP A 107 -3.31 3.29 -1.86
C ASP A 107 -1.98 2.58 -1.58
N GLN A 108 -1.28 2.20 -2.66
CA GLN A 108 0.04 1.59 -2.56
C GLN A 108 1.09 2.67 -2.22
N ASP A 109 1.89 2.43 -1.17
CA ASP A 109 2.97 3.32 -0.76
C ASP A 109 4.35 2.63 -0.92
N PHE A 110 5.20 2.63 0.10
CA PHE A 110 6.58 2.20 -0.02
C PHE A 110 6.70 0.79 -0.60
N THR A 111 7.63 0.65 -1.54
CA THR A 111 7.91 -0.60 -2.24
C THR A 111 9.42 -0.81 -2.30
N SER A 112 9.91 -1.90 -1.71
CA SER A 112 11.33 -2.26 -1.75
C SER A 112 11.64 -3.18 -2.93
N ILE A 113 12.92 -3.24 -3.34
CA ILE A 113 13.46 -4.37 -4.10
C ILE A 113 14.61 -4.98 -3.30
N LEU A 114 14.59 -6.30 -3.13
CA LEU A 114 15.52 -7.07 -2.31
C LEU A 114 16.18 -8.17 -3.15
N GLN A 115 17.50 -8.33 -3.04
CA GLN A 115 18.24 -9.42 -3.68
C GLN A 115 18.56 -10.50 -2.63
N VAL A 116 17.80 -11.59 -2.64
CA VAL A 116 17.99 -12.71 -1.71
C VAL A 116 18.64 -13.87 -2.44
N GLY A 117 19.96 -14.01 -2.28
CA GLY A 117 20.74 -14.98 -3.05
C GLY A 117 20.68 -14.66 -4.55
N SER A 118 20.17 -15.58 -5.36
CA SER A 118 19.98 -15.36 -6.80
C SER A 118 18.59 -14.85 -7.19
N LYS A 119 17.70 -14.63 -6.21
CA LYS A 119 16.31 -14.21 -6.46
C LYS A 119 16.11 -12.74 -6.13
N LEU A 120 15.16 -12.13 -6.84
CA LEU A 120 14.67 -10.79 -6.55
C LEU A 120 13.29 -10.87 -5.91
N PHE A 121 13.06 -10.04 -4.91
CA PHE A 121 11.78 -9.89 -4.24
C PHE A 121 11.41 -8.42 -4.14
N THR A 122 10.12 -8.13 -4.10
CA THR A 122 9.59 -6.83 -3.72
C THR A 122 8.59 -6.99 -2.59
N VAL A 123 8.61 -6.05 -1.65
CA VAL A 123 7.61 -5.93 -0.61
C VAL A 123 6.94 -4.57 -0.81
N ALA A 124 5.61 -4.58 -0.95
CA ALA A 124 4.81 -3.40 -1.21
C ALA A 124 3.80 -3.17 -0.08
N HIS A 125 3.63 -1.90 0.30
CA HIS A 125 2.65 -1.47 1.28
C HIS A 125 1.37 -1.01 0.63
N PHE A 126 0.23 -1.27 1.26
CA PHE A 126 -1.07 -0.70 0.93
C PHE A 126 -1.64 -0.04 2.18
N GLU A 127 -1.55 1.28 2.24
CA GLU A 127 -1.88 2.06 3.44
C GLU A 127 -3.33 1.91 3.88
N SER A 128 -4.23 1.82 2.92
CA SER A 128 -5.65 2.10 3.11
C SER A 128 -6.51 1.28 2.14
N LYS A 129 -7.75 0.93 2.48
CA LYS A 129 -8.43 1.20 3.76
C LYS A 129 -8.01 0.23 4.86
N GLN A 130 -8.53 0.36 6.09
CA GLN A 130 -8.15 -0.53 7.19
C GLN A 130 -9.00 -1.82 7.23
N PRO A 131 -8.44 -3.00 7.60
CA PRO A 131 -7.03 -3.24 7.87
C PRO A 131 -6.19 -3.12 6.60
N ALA A 132 -4.99 -2.56 6.74
CA ALA A 132 -4.06 -2.42 5.63
C ALA A 132 -3.56 -3.77 5.12
N ALA A 133 -2.80 -3.76 4.04
CA ALA A 133 -2.17 -4.96 3.50
C ALA A 133 -0.72 -4.71 3.11
N THR A 134 0.09 -5.76 3.14
CA THR A 134 1.38 -5.78 2.48
C THR A 134 1.49 -7.03 1.62
N TYR A 135 2.30 -6.94 0.57
CA TYR A 135 2.48 -8.04 -0.37
C TYR A 135 3.96 -8.33 -0.59
N LEU A 136 4.29 -9.61 -0.67
CA LEU A 136 5.59 -10.10 -1.12
C LEU A 136 5.44 -10.65 -2.53
N ALA A 137 6.23 -10.14 -3.47
CA ALA A 137 6.30 -10.68 -4.83
C ALA A 137 7.70 -11.15 -5.18
N GLU A 138 7.81 -12.30 -5.84
CA GLU A 138 9.04 -12.78 -6.48
C GLU A 138 9.12 -12.19 -7.90
N LEU A 139 10.27 -11.63 -8.23
CA LEU A 139 10.52 -10.98 -9.52
C LEU A 139 11.54 -11.79 -10.34
N SER A 140 11.34 -11.82 -11.66
CA SER A 140 12.39 -12.11 -12.62
C SER A 140 12.97 -10.82 -13.17
N GLN A 141 14.26 -10.85 -13.49
CA GLN A 141 14.93 -9.82 -14.27
C GLN A 141 15.55 -10.47 -15.51
N ASP A 142 15.29 -9.90 -16.68
CA ASP A 142 15.87 -10.40 -17.93
C ASP A 142 17.28 -9.84 -18.19
N ALA A 143 17.88 -10.22 -19.33
CA ALA A 143 19.22 -9.77 -19.71
C ALA A 143 19.30 -8.26 -20.03
N ALA A 144 18.17 -7.61 -20.33
CA ALA A 144 18.07 -6.17 -20.54
C ALA A 144 17.80 -5.40 -19.22
N GLY A 145 17.59 -6.11 -18.11
CA GLY A 145 17.29 -5.53 -16.81
C GLY A 145 15.79 -5.33 -16.56
N GLU A 146 14.92 -5.76 -17.46
CA GLU A 146 13.46 -5.62 -17.34
C GLU A 146 12.93 -6.55 -16.26
N LEU A 147 12.10 -6.01 -15.37
CA LEU A 147 11.47 -6.75 -14.29
C LEU A 147 10.10 -7.28 -14.71
N SER A 148 9.80 -8.50 -14.29
CA SER A 148 8.48 -9.09 -14.39
C SER A 148 8.14 -9.88 -13.14
N VAL A 149 6.84 -9.98 -12.83
CA VAL A 149 6.37 -10.67 -11.64
C VAL A 149 6.19 -12.15 -11.93
N ILE A 150 6.80 -13.00 -11.11
CA ILE A 150 6.65 -14.45 -11.18
C ILE A 150 5.42 -14.89 -10.39
N LYS A 151 5.33 -14.41 -9.15
CA LYS A 151 4.23 -14.68 -8.24
C LYS A 151 4.17 -13.66 -7.12
N PHE A 152 3.02 -13.53 -6.46
CA PHE A 152 2.91 -12.78 -5.21
C PHE A 152 1.93 -13.40 -4.22
N GLU A 153 2.07 -13.00 -2.96
CA GLU A 153 1.18 -13.35 -1.86
C GLU A 153 1.01 -12.18 -0.89
N ASN A 154 -0.17 -12.09 -0.26
CA ASN A 154 -0.38 -11.21 0.88
C ASN A 154 0.44 -11.70 2.07
N MET A 155 1.05 -10.79 2.82
CA MET A 155 1.82 -11.15 4.01
C MET A 155 0.89 -11.37 5.20
N ASP A 156 1.19 -12.41 5.98
CA ASP A 156 0.43 -12.77 7.19
C ASP A 156 0.85 -11.91 8.39
N TRP A 157 -0.10 -11.14 8.92
CA TRP A 157 0.06 -10.28 10.10
C TRP A 157 -0.68 -10.80 11.34
N THR A 158 -1.14 -12.05 11.33
CA THR A 158 -1.92 -12.64 12.44
C THR A 158 -1.19 -12.64 13.77
N GLU A 159 0.13 -12.84 13.78
CA GLU A 159 0.95 -12.78 15.00
C GLU A 159 1.00 -11.37 15.63
N PHE A 160 0.76 -10.33 14.83
CA PHE A 160 0.87 -8.92 15.22
C PHE A 160 -0.49 -8.22 15.34
N GLU A 161 -1.59 -8.97 15.32
CA GLU A 161 -2.96 -8.46 15.33
C GLU A 161 -3.30 -7.55 14.15
N GLY A 162 -2.67 -7.78 12.99
CA GLY A 162 -2.88 -7.05 11.75
C GLY A 162 -1.84 -5.95 11.51
N ILE A 163 -2.04 -5.18 10.44
CA ILE A 163 -1.14 -4.08 10.05
C ILE A 163 -1.94 -2.80 9.84
N TRP A 164 -1.38 -1.68 10.29
CA TRP A 164 -2.00 -0.37 10.34
C TRP A 164 -1.24 0.65 9.51
N VAL A 165 -1.88 1.20 8.47
CA VAL A 165 -1.35 2.33 7.66
C VAL A 165 0.18 2.22 7.39
N PRO A 166 0.67 1.12 6.77
CA PRO A 166 2.07 1.00 6.40
C PRO A 166 2.34 1.99 5.27
N CYS A 167 3.15 3.00 5.56
CA CYS A 167 3.36 4.15 4.68
C CYS A 167 4.76 4.08 4.08
N ALA A 168 5.75 4.57 4.82
CA ALA A 168 7.10 4.68 4.35
C ALA A 168 7.97 3.48 4.73
N GLY A 169 9.14 3.41 4.11
CA GLY A 169 10.16 2.44 4.47
C GLY A 169 11.52 2.71 3.86
N SER A 170 12.41 1.74 4.02
CA SER A 170 13.73 1.71 3.43
C SER A 170 14.19 0.28 3.18
N VAL A 171 15.30 0.13 2.46
CA VAL A 171 16.03 -1.14 2.38
C VAL A 171 17.29 -0.99 3.21
N THR A 172 17.48 -1.87 4.19
CA THR A 172 18.64 -1.78 5.08
C THR A 172 19.94 -2.13 4.34
N PRO A 173 21.11 -1.71 4.84
CA PRO A 173 22.40 -2.10 4.26
C PRO A 173 22.66 -3.62 4.24
N TRP A 174 21.89 -4.41 4.99
CA TRP A 174 21.98 -5.88 5.02
C TRP A 174 20.83 -6.56 4.26
N GLN A 175 20.17 -5.82 3.35
CA GLN A 175 19.15 -6.30 2.40
C GLN A 175 17.88 -6.88 3.03
N THR A 176 17.37 -6.20 4.05
CA THR A 176 16.02 -6.43 4.59
C THR A 176 15.10 -5.26 4.22
N HIS A 177 13.81 -5.53 4.18
CA HIS A 177 12.79 -4.50 4.08
C HIS A 177 12.62 -3.87 5.46
N LEU A 178 12.61 -2.53 5.56
CA LEU A 178 12.24 -1.83 6.79
C LEU A 178 11.01 -0.99 6.48
N GLY A 179 9.85 -1.35 7.04
CA GLY A 179 8.61 -0.61 6.90
C GLY A 179 8.25 0.17 8.17
N SER A 180 7.29 1.09 8.07
CA SER A 180 6.72 1.78 9.24
C SER A 180 5.23 2.02 9.07
N GLU A 181 4.51 1.82 10.16
CA GLU A 181 3.13 2.26 10.32
C GLU A 181 3.08 3.77 10.61
N GLU A 182 2.17 4.51 9.98
CA GLU A 182 1.94 5.94 10.20
C GLU A 182 0.62 6.17 10.97
N PHE A 183 0.45 7.38 11.52
CA PHE A 183 -0.81 7.86 12.11
C PHE A 183 -1.46 6.83 13.04
N GLY A 184 -0.67 6.40 14.04
CA GLY A 184 -1.09 5.36 14.98
C GLY A 184 -2.51 5.60 15.52
N PRO A 185 -3.28 4.54 15.79
CA PRO A 185 -4.69 4.68 16.15
C PRO A 185 -4.86 5.58 17.37
N ASN A 186 -5.93 6.38 17.38
CA ASN A 186 -6.17 7.29 18.49
C ASN A 186 -6.48 6.51 19.77
N ALA A 187 -5.50 6.44 20.68
CA ALA A 187 -5.62 5.64 21.90
C ALA A 187 -6.76 6.06 22.84
N ARG A 188 -7.33 7.26 22.64
CA ARG A 188 -8.50 7.70 23.40
C ARG A 188 -9.69 6.75 23.24
N TYR A 189 -9.83 6.08 22.08
CA TYR A 189 -10.92 5.15 21.80
C TYR A 189 -11.08 4.05 22.85
N ILE A 190 -9.99 3.57 23.47
CA ILE A 190 -10.05 2.53 24.51
C ILE A 190 -9.96 3.08 25.94
N SER A 191 -9.62 4.37 26.09
CA SER A 191 -9.49 5.03 27.40
C SER A 191 -10.81 5.40 28.04
N PHE A 192 -11.91 5.35 27.28
CA PHE A 192 -13.24 5.68 27.77
C PHE A 192 -13.85 4.54 28.59
N GLU A 193 -14.76 4.91 29.48
CA GLU A 193 -15.50 3.96 30.30
C GLU A 193 -16.93 3.75 29.79
N THR A 194 -17.46 4.69 29.00
CA THR A 194 -18.87 4.71 28.61
C THR A 194 -19.11 4.94 27.10
N GLN A 195 -20.26 4.45 26.62
CA GLN A 195 -20.75 4.64 25.25
C GLN A 195 -20.93 6.13 24.89
N GLU A 196 -21.36 6.96 25.84
CA GLU A 196 -21.60 8.40 25.63
C GLU A 196 -20.31 9.15 25.31
N GLU A 197 -19.20 8.82 25.98
CA GLU A 197 -17.89 9.39 25.70
C GLU A 197 -17.38 9.00 24.30
N TRP A 198 -17.63 7.74 23.90
CA TRP A 198 -17.29 7.25 22.57
C TRP A 198 -18.11 7.94 21.47
N ASP A 199 -19.43 8.10 21.68
CA ASP A 199 -20.30 8.83 20.75
C ASP A 199 -19.91 10.30 20.61
N ALA A 200 -19.48 10.95 21.70
CA ALA A 200 -18.95 12.31 21.67
C ALA A 200 -17.64 12.40 20.87
N LEU A 201 -16.74 11.42 21.00
CA LEU A 201 -15.48 11.42 20.27
C LEU A 201 -15.71 11.29 18.75
N LYS A 202 -16.63 10.41 18.30
CA LYS A 202 -17.01 10.28 16.88
C LYS A 202 -17.50 11.60 16.25
N GLN A 203 -18.10 12.48 17.05
CA GLN A 203 -18.55 13.80 16.57
C GLN A 203 -17.43 14.82 16.46
N THR A 204 -16.31 14.60 17.17
CA THR A 204 -15.16 15.53 17.21
C THR A 204 -13.97 15.12 16.36
N SER A 205 -13.96 13.89 15.86
CA SER A 205 -12.98 13.43 14.86
C SER A 205 -13.23 14.15 13.53
N ILE A 206 -12.48 15.22 13.29
CA ILE A 206 -12.39 15.86 11.98
C ILE A 206 -11.70 14.87 11.03
N GLY A 207 -12.40 14.39 10.02
CA GLY A 207 -11.82 13.70 8.86
C GLY A 207 -11.23 12.32 9.12
N GLY A 208 -12.08 11.29 9.21
CA GLY A 208 -11.69 9.92 8.85
C GLY A 208 -11.05 9.03 9.92
N ILE A 209 -10.44 9.57 10.98
CA ILE A 209 -9.73 8.72 11.98
C ILE A 209 -10.68 7.90 12.88
N ALA A 210 -11.93 8.33 13.08
CA ALA A 210 -12.96 7.45 13.68
C ALA A 210 -13.33 6.28 12.77
N ASN A 211 -13.36 6.56 11.46
CA ASN A 211 -13.70 5.56 10.46
C ASN A 211 -12.59 4.50 10.39
N THR A 212 -11.31 4.85 10.53
CA THR A 212 -10.23 3.86 10.38
C THR A 212 -10.22 2.78 11.46
N THR A 213 -10.56 3.10 12.72
CA THR A 213 -10.63 2.07 13.79
C THR A 213 -11.82 1.14 13.60
N GLU A 214 -12.99 1.68 13.25
CA GLU A 214 -14.17 0.87 12.95
C GLU A 214 -13.99 0.05 11.66
N GLU A 215 -13.40 0.63 10.62
CA GLU A 215 -13.02 -0.06 9.38
C GLU A 215 -12.04 -1.20 9.67
N PHE A 216 -11.07 -0.99 10.56
CA PHE A 216 -10.12 -2.03 10.98
C PHE A 216 -10.81 -3.23 11.61
N MET A 217 -12.02 -3.08 12.16
CA MET A 217 -12.75 -4.23 12.75
C MET A 217 -13.06 -5.32 11.73
N ARG A 218 -12.93 -5.03 10.42
CA ARG A 218 -12.98 -6.04 9.35
C ARG A 218 -11.88 -7.09 9.51
N TRP A 219 -10.77 -6.77 10.17
CA TRP A 219 -9.75 -7.74 10.60
C TRP A 219 -10.32 -8.86 11.49
N TYR A 220 -11.34 -8.54 12.29
CA TYR A 220 -12.08 -9.48 13.14
C TYR A 220 -13.37 -10.00 12.47
N GLY A 221 -13.49 -9.83 11.15
CA GLY A 221 -14.67 -10.23 10.37
C GLY A 221 -15.92 -9.39 10.64
N LYS A 222 -15.79 -8.19 11.25
CA LYS A 222 -16.91 -7.30 11.57
C LYS A 222 -16.87 -6.01 10.78
N TYR A 223 -18.00 -5.59 10.25
CA TYR A 223 -18.11 -4.32 9.53
C TYR A 223 -18.60 -3.22 10.48
N PRO A 224 -18.37 -1.93 10.16
CA PRO A 224 -18.64 -0.86 11.12
C PRO A 224 -20.09 -0.81 11.63
N ALA A 225 -21.08 -1.17 10.81
CA ALA A 225 -22.49 -1.27 11.25
C ALA A 225 -22.76 -2.38 12.29
N GLU A 226 -21.84 -3.34 12.44
CA GLU A 226 -21.98 -4.49 13.35
C GLU A 226 -21.21 -4.31 14.68
N VAL A 227 -20.38 -3.28 14.81
CA VAL A 227 -19.52 -3.09 15.97
C VAL A 227 -20.07 -2.03 16.90
N ASP A 228 -19.91 -2.28 18.20
CA ASP A 228 -20.17 -1.32 19.24
C ASP A 228 -18.90 -1.06 20.06
N PHE A 229 -19.01 -0.13 21.00
CA PHE A 229 -17.91 0.23 21.88
C PHE A 229 -17.37 -0.97 22.68
N ALA A 230 -18.23 -1.89 23.11
CA ALA A 230 -17.82 -3.04 23.89
C ALA A 230 -16.94 -3.98 23.05
N PHE A 231 -17.35 -4.24 21.81
CA PHE A 231 -16.57 -5.04 20.86
C PHE A 231 -15.19 -4.42 20.60
N ILE A 232 -15.13 -3.12 20.28
CA ILE A 232 -13.86 -2.42 20.02
C ILE A 232 -12.96 -2.47 21.27
N LYS A 233 -13.51 -2.23 22.46
CA LYS A 233 -12.74 -2.22 23.72
C LYS A 233 -12.18 -3.61 24.07
N GLU A 234 -12.88 -4.68 23.71
CA GLU A 234 -12.43 -6.05 23.96
C GLU A 234 -11.38 -6.51 22.94
N ASN A 235 -11.50 -6.10 21.68
CA ASN A 235 -10.73 -6.68 20.58
C ASN A 235 -9.60 -5.77 20.06
N PHE A 236 -9.71 -4.45 20.19
CA PHE A 236 -8.74 -3.52 19.61
C PHE A 236 -7.83 -2.91 20.67
N ASN A 237 -6.52 -3.04 20.48
CA ASN A 237 -5.53 -2.34 21.28
C ASN A 237 -4.70 -1.40 20.37
N PRO A 238 -4.84 -0.08 20.48
CA PRO A 238 -4.12 0.90 19.66
C PRO A 238 -2.60 0.84 19.85
N TYR A 239 -2.13 0.28 20.97
CA TYR A 239 -0.70 0.13 21.25
C TYR A 239 -0.05 -1.06 20.56
N TYR A 240 -0.82 -1.86 19.83
CA TYR A 240 -0.27 -2.86 18.91
C TYR A 240 0.21 -2.26 17.60
N TYR A 241 0.03 -0.95 17.36
CA TYR A 241 0.30 -0.31 16.07
C TYR A 241 1.09 1.00 16.21
N GLY A 242 1.58 1.51 15.08
CA GLY A 242 2.41 2.72 14.97
C GLY A 242 3.90 2.45 15.15
N TYR A 243 4.39 1.26 14.77
CA TYR A 243 5.79 0.85 14.95
C TYR A 243 6.47 0.50 13.61
N PRO A 244 7.82 0.62 13.55
CA PRO A 244 8.59 0.09 12.42
C PRO A 244 8.71 -1.43 12.49
N TRP A 245 8.77 -2.07 11.33
CA TRP A 245 8.91 -3.53 11.19
C TRP A 245 9.97 -3.87 10.14
N GLU A 246 10.61 -5.02 10.31
CA GLU A 246 11.71 -5.50 9.46
C GLU A 246 11.55 -6.98 9.09
#